data_AF-A0A920MS68-F1
#
_entry.id   AF-A0A920MS68-F1
#
_cell.length_a   1.000
_cell.length_b   1.000
_cell.length_c   1.000
_cell.angle_alpha   90.00
_cell.angle_beta   90.00
_cell.angle_gamma   90.00
#
_symmetry.space_group_name_H-M   'P 1'
#
loop_
_entity.id
_entity.type
_entity.pdbx_description
1 polymer ?
#
loop_
_entity_poly.entity_id
_entity_poly.type
_entity_poly.pdbx_seq_one_letter_code
_entity_poly.pdbx_strand_id
1 'polypeptide(L)'
;MDGNDVYLAGYTTGSLFTFDIGCKWTNGNLHELSSNVAEDQQTWLYDIAVANDVKITVGFYYTVITDYNDPLYYDSPIFPCYYRNGQRVNLEDAEWQLGEATGVFIE
;
A
#
# COMPACT_ATOMS: atom_id res chain seq x y z
N MET A 1 10.78 4.27 13.62
CA MET A 1 12.20 4.70 13.59
C MET A 1 13.05 3.51 13.96
N ASP A 2 14.27 3.42 13.46
CA ASP A 2 15.26 2.39 13.84
C ASP A 2 16.63 3.06 13.99
N GLY A 3 17.17 3.11 15.21
CA GLY A 3 18.31 3.98 15.52
C GLY A 3 18.04 5.45 15.15
N ASN A 4 18.84 5.99 14.23
CA ASN A 4 18.69 7.35 13.70
C ASN A 4 17.83 7.42 12.43
N ASP A 5 17.43 6.28 11.87
CA ASP A 5 16.68 6.23 10.63
C ASP A 5 15.19 6.45 10.88
N VAL A 6 14.63 7.41 10.14
CA VAL A 6 13.19 7.70 10.13
C VAL A 6 12.56 7.00 8.93
N TYR A 7 11.51 6.23 9.23
CA TYR A 7 10.72 5.50 8.26
C TYR A 7 9.31 6.06 8.26
N LEU A 8 8.79 6.38 7.08
CA LEU A 8 7.42 6.85 6.88
C LEU A 8 6.77 6.02 5.78
N ALA A 9 5.49 5.73 5.95
CA ALA A 9 4.64 5.12 4.94
C ALA A 9 3.76 6.18 4.29
N GLY A 10 3.31 5.92 3.07
CA GLY A 10 2.34 6.77 2.39
C GLY A 10 2.11 6.30 0.97
N TYR A 11 1.70 7.23 0.13
CA TYR A 11 1.56 7.03 -1.30
C TYR A 11 2.15 8.20 -2.06
N THR A 12 2.58 7.94 -3.28
CA THR A 12 2.96 8.95 -4.27
C THR A 12 2.13 8.73 -5.52
N THR A 13 2.04 9.73 -6.38
CA THR A 13 1.51 9.54 -7.72
C THR A 13 2.63 9.05 -8.64
N GLY A 14 2.34 8.07 -9.49
CA GLY A 14 3.27 7.62 -10.52
C GLY A 14 3.58 8.71 -11.56
N SER A 15 4.52 8.43 -12.46
CA SER A 15 5.01 9.39 -13.48
C SER A 15 3.93 9.94 -14.43
N LEU A 16 2.78 9.28 -14.53
CA LEU A 16 1.63 9.70 -15.32
C LEU A 16 0.46 10.24 -14.49
N PHE A 17 0.64 10.41 -13.17
CA PHE A 17 -0.40 10.85 -12.22
C PHE A 17 -1.70 10.04 -12.28
N THR A 18 -1.62 8.79 -12.77
CA THR A 18 -2.80 7.98 -13.07
C THR A 18 -3.22 7.12 -11.89
N PHE A 19 -2.26 6.66 -11.09
CA PHE A 19 -2.48 5.74 -9.99
C PHE A 19 -1.66 6.15 -8.77
N ASP A 20 -2.28 6.06 -7.60
CA ASP A 20 -1.58 6.17 -6.33
C ASP A 20 -0.77 4.89 -6.06
N ILE A 21 0.53 5.10 -5.83
CA ILE A 21 1.56 4.09 -5.65
C ILE A 21 1.96 4.09 -4.18
N GLY A 22 1.73 2.97 -3.50
CA GLY A 22 2.17 2.79 -2.12
C GLY A 22 3.69 2.91 -2.03
N CYS A 23 4.19 3.71 -1.10
CA CYS A 23 5.61 3.98 -0.95
C CYS A 23 6.02 4.16 0.50
N LYS A 24 7.33 4.17 0.71
CA LYS A 24 7.96 4.51 1.98
C LYS A 24 9.09 5.49 1.78
N TRP A 25 9.36 6.29 2.80
CA TRP A 25 10.55 7.14 2.86
C TRP A 25 11.50 6.64 3.93
N THR A 26 12.79 6.61 3.61
CA THR A 26 13.86 6.41 4.58
C THR A 26 14.75 7.64 4.59
N ASN A 27 14.75 8.41 5.68
CA ASN A 27 15.49 9.66 5.79
C ASN A 27 15.28 10.62 4.60
N GLY A 28 14.03 10.74 4.15
CA GLY A 28 13.64 11.58 3.01
C GLY A 28 13.81 10.94 1.63
N ASN A 29 14.45 9.76 1.51
CA ASN A 29 14.58 9.06 0.24
C ASN A 29 13.34 8.21 -0.04
N LEU A 30 12.70 8.44 -1.20
CA LEU A 30 11.51 7.73 -1.65
C LEU A 30 11.86 6.31 -2.14
N HIS A 31 11.07 5.33 -1.71
CA HIS A 31 11.09 3.97 -2.21
C HIS A 31 9.66 3.51 -2.47
N GLU A 32 9.35 3.21 -3.73
CA GLU A 32 8.06 2.64 -4.13
C GLU A 32 7.97 1.18 -3.68
N LEU A 33 6.82 0.79 -3.13
CA LEU A 33 6.56 -0.55 -2.59
C LEU A 33 5.64 -1.37 -3.51
N SER A 34 4.97 -0.75 -4.48
CA SER A 34 4.21 -1.46 -5.50
C SER A 34 5.07 -1.71 -6.74
N SER A 35 5.19 -2.99 -7.12
CA SER A 35 5.79 -3.42 -8.40
C SER A 35 4.81 -3.18 -9.57
N ASN A 36 5.00 -3.90 -10.68
CA ASN A 36 4.25 -3.98 -11.95
C ASN A 36 2.71 -3.83 -11.93
N VAL A 37 2.09 -3.79 -10.74
CA VAL A 37 0.68 -3.50 -10.43
C VAL A 37 0.36 -2.01 -10.34
N ALA A 38 1.35 -1.12 -10.45
CA ALA A 38 1.12 0.33 -10.53
C ALA A 38 0.40 0.78 -11.82
N GLU A 39 0.05 -0.14 -12.72
CA GLU A 39 -0.70 0.13 -13.96
C GLU A 39 -2.20 -0.18 -13.85
N ASP A 40 -2.61 -0.96 -12.85
CA ASP A 40 -3.99 -1.41 -12.70
C ASP A 40 -4.52 -1.37 -11.25
N GLN A 41 -3.64 -1.15 -10.25
CA GLN A 41 -4.01 -1.10 -8.84
C GLN A 41 -3.51 0.18 -8.17
N GLN A 42 -4.37 0.75 -7.32
CA GLN A 42 -4.00 1.83 -6.41
C GLN A 42 -3.72 1.28 -5.03
N THR A 43 -2.70 1.82 -4.36
CA THR A 43 -2.28 1.39 -3.03
C THR A 43 -2.01 2.60 -2.15
N TRP A 44 -2.65 2.65 -0.98
CA TRP A 44 -2.36 3.63 0.06
C TRP A 44 -1.81 2.92 1.28
N LEU A 45 -0.70 3.43 1.81
CA LEU A 45 -0.05 2.90 3.00
C LEU A 45 -0.15 3.91 4.14
N TYR A 46 -0.43 3.42 5.35
CA TYR A 46 -0.77 4.26 6.50
C TYR A 46 0.26 4.24 7.61
N ASP A 47 0.89 3.09 7.84
CA ASP A 47 1.81 2.93 8.95
C ASP A 47 2.95 1.97 8.60
N ILE A 48 4.09 2.14 9.28
CA ILE A 48 5.28 1.31 9.14
C ILE A 48 5.91 1.04 10.51
N ALA A 49 6.08 -0.25 10.81
CA ALA A 49 6.85 -0.72 11.95
C ALA A 49 8.15 -1.39 11.49
N VAL A 50 9.21 -1.19 12.27
CA VAL A 50 10.55 -1.70 11.99
C VAL A 50 11.11 -2.34 13.26
N ALA A 51 11.53 -3.60 13.15
CA ALA A 51 12.19 -4.33 14.22
C ALA A 51 13.04 -5.46 13.62
N ASN A 52 14.28 -5.65 14.12
CA ASN A 52 15.13 -6.80 13.77
C ASN A 52 15.25 -7.04 12.24
N ASP A 53 15.59 -6.01 11.47
CA ASP A 53 15.66 -6.02 9.99
C ASP A 53 14.33 -6.31 9.26
N VAL A 54 13.23 -6.48 9.98
CA VAL A 54 11.88 -6.64 9.43
C VAL A 54 11.21 -5.28 9.35
N LYS A 55 10.72 -4.96 8.17
CA LYS A 55 9.90 -3.76 7.90
C LYS A 55 8.52 -4.23 7.48
N ILE A 56 7.51 -3.91 8.29
CA ILE A 56 6.11 -4.14 7.95
C ILE A 56 5.45 -2.80 7.69
N THR A 57 4.84 -2.66 6.51
CA THR A 57 4.05 -1.49 6.15
C THR A 57 2.63 -1.94 5.89
N VAL A 58 1.63 -1.21 6.38
CA VAL A 58 0.21 -1.59 6.24
C VAL A 58 -0.58 -0.56 5.47
N GLY A 59 -1.67 -1.02 4.86
CA GLY A 59 -2.57 -0.16 4.13
C GLY A 59 -3.66 -0.97 3.44
N PHE A 60 -4.00 -0.52 2.24
CA PHE A 60 -4.91 -1.24 1.36
C PHE A 60 -4.51 -1.08 -0.10
N TYR A 61 -5.11 -1.91 -0.93
CA TYR A 61 -5.12 -1.71 -2.37
C TYR A 61 -6.52 -1.92 -2.95
N TYR A 62 -6.75 -1.37 -4.13
CA TYR A 62 -7.93 -1.67 -4.94
C TYR A 62 -7.56 -1.67 -6.42
N THR A 63 -8.34 -2.39 -7.21
CA THR A 63 -8.17 -2.41 -8.67
C THR A 63 -8.88 -1.21 -9.25
N VAL A 64 -8.22 -0.47 -10.15
CA VAL A 64 -8.86 0.64 -10.83
C VAL A 64 -9.72 0.12 -11.96
N ILE A 65 -11.00 0.47 -11.88
CA ILE A 65 -11.98 0.19 -12.90
C ILE A 65 -12.03 1.40 -13.83
N THR A 66 -11.70 1.18 -15.10
CA THR A 66 -11.66 2.25 -16.10
C THR A 66 -12.93 2.31 -16.96
N ASP A 67 -13.72 1.24 -16.99
CA ASP A 67 -15.03 1.25 -17.65
C ASP A 67 -16.07 1.93 -16.76
N TYR A 68 -16.52 3.10 -17.19
CA TYR A 68 -17.55 3.90 -16.52
C TYR A 68 -18.90 3.16 -16.36
N ASN A 69 -19.18 2.16 -17.19
CA ASN A 69 -20.43 1.41 -17.13
C ASN A 69 -20.36 0.22 -16.16
N ASP A 70 -19.17 -0.11 -15.65
CA ASP A 70 -19.03 -1.15 -14.66
C ASP A 70 -19.74 -0.72 -13.36
N PRO A 71 -20.60 -1.57 -12.77
CA PRO A 71 -21.33 -1.23 -11.55
C PRO A 71 -20.43 -0.92 -10.36
N LEU A 72 -19.16 -1.35 -10.39
CA LEU A 72 -18.17 -1.10 -9.34
C LEU A 72 -17.29 0.12 -9.64
N TYR A 73 -17.51 0.87 -10.72
CA TYR A 73 -16.67 2.02 -11.08
C TYR A 73 -16.49 3.04 -9.94
N TYR A 74 -17.55 3.30 -9.17
CA TYR A 74 -17.51 4.17 -7.98
C TYR A 74 -17.36 3.43 -6.65
N ASP A 75 -17.49 2.10 -6.67
CA ASP A 75 -17.57 1.24 -5.49
C ASP A 75 -16.58 0.07 -5.59
N SER A 76 -15.37 0.34 -6.11
CA SER A 76 -14.34 -0.67 -6.27
C SER A 76 -13.98 -1.27 -4.90
N PRO A 77 -13.93 -2.61 -4.77
CA PRO A 77 -13.60 -3.25 -3.51
C PRO A 77 -12.19 -2.87 -3.05
N ILE A 78 -12.05 -2.65 -1.76
CA ILE A 78 -10.83 -2.22 -1.08
C ILE A 78 -10.35 -3.34 -0.17
N PHE A 79 -9.11 -3.79 -0.41
CA PHE A 79 -8.53 -4.95 0.23
C PHE A 79 -7.40 -4.55 1.17
N PRO A 80 -7.51 -4.87 2.47
CA PRO A 80 -6.46 -4.55 3.42
C PRO A 80 -5.27 -5.47 3.21
N CYS A 81 -4.06 -4.90 3.28
CA CYS A 81 -2.83 -5.64 3.02
C CYS A 81 -1.68 -5.11 3.89
N TYR A 82 -0.62 -5.90 3.93
CA TYR A 82 0.66 -5.45 4.46
C TYR A 82 1.80 -5.84 3.53
N TYR A 83 2.90 -5.10 3.60
CA TYR A 83 4.13 -5.37 2.90
C TYR A 83 5.18 -5.78 3.91
N ARG A 84 5.67 -7.01 3.80
CA ARG A 84 6.83 -7.47 4.57
C ARG A 84 8.06 -7.40 3.69
N ASN A 85 8.99 -6.52 4.05
CA ASN A 85 10.22 -6.28 3.28
C ASN A 85 9.97 -6.02 1.77
N GLY A 86 8.86 -5.36 1.44
CA GLY A 86 8.48 -5.03 0.06
C GLY A 86 7.59 -6.07 -0.65
N GLN A 87 7.36 -7.25 -0.05
CA GLN A 87 6.42 -8.22 -0.60
C GLN A 87 5.03 -8.02 -0.01
N ARG A 88 4.02 -7.81 -0.87
CA ARG A 88 2.61 -7.70 -0.45
C ARG A 88 2.08 -9.05 0.06
N VAL A 89 1.36 -8.99 1.16
CA VAL A 89 0.54 -10.06 1.72
C VAL A 89 -0.86 -9.49 1.93
N ASN A 90 -1.85 -10.17 1.37
CA ASN A 90 -3.25 -9.83 1.58
C ASN A 90 -3.69 -10.37 2.95
N LEU A 91 -4.49 -9.60 3.68
CA LEU A 91 -5.00 -10.06 4.98
C LEU A 91 -6.19 -11.01 4.85
N GLU A 92 -6.87 -11.00 3.70
CA GLU A 92 -8.02 -11.85 3.39
C GLU A 92 -7.95 -12.29 1.93
N ASP A 93 -8.49 -13.47 1.64
CA ASP A 93 -8.66 -14.02 0.27
C ASP A 93 -10.11 -13.80 -0.25
N ALA A 94 -10.82 -12.81 0.29
CA ALA A 94 -12.21 -12.53 -0.07
C ALA A 94 -12.34 -11.94 -1.48
N GLU A 95 -13.42 -12.28 -2.19
CA GLU A 95 -13.73 -11.69 -3.49
C GLU A 95 -14.28 -10.26 -3.39
N TRP A 96 -14.68 -9.81 -2.20
CA TRP A 96 -15.19 -8.46 -1.95
C TRP A 96 -14.89 -7.99 -0.52
N GLN A 97 -14.44 -6.74 -0.38
CA GLN A 97 -14.22 -6.09 0.91
C GLN A 97 -14.23 -4.56 0.79
N LEU A 98 -14.45 -3.87 1.91
CA LEU A 98 -14.21 -2.45 2.11
C LEU A 98 -13.37 -2.26 3.38
N GLY A 99 -12.13 -2.76 3.35
CA GLY A 99 -11.30 -2.92 4.53
C GLY A 99 -9.93 -2.26 4.39
N GLU A 100 -9.50 -1.58 5.44
CA GLU A 100 -8.22 -0.87 5.46
C GLU A 100 -7.41 -1.29 6.70
N ALA A 101 -6.13 -1.66 6.50
CA ALA A 101 -5.21 -1.88 7.60
C ALA A 101 -4.48 -0.58 7.92
N THR A 102 -4.79 0.03 9.08
CA THR A 102 -4.36 1.41 9.38
C THR A 102 -3.18 1.52 10.35
N GLY A 103 -2.83 0.44 11.04
CA GLY A 103 -1.74 0.45 12.02
C GLY A 103 -1.06 -0.90 12.15
N VAL A 104 0.20 -0.89 12.55
CA VAL A 104 0.98 -2.12 12.76
C VAL A 104 1.91 -1.98 13.96
N PHE A 105 2.07 -3.08 14.67
CA PHE A 105 3.05 -3.24 15.72
C PHE A 105 3.78 -4.56 15.55
N ILE A 106 5.09 -4.55 15.76
CA ILE A 106 5.95 -5.73 15.78
C ILE A 106 6.93 -5.61 16.97
N GLU A 107 7.29 -6.75 17.55
CA GLU A 107 8.24 -6.88 18.68
C GLU A 107 9.67 -7.19 18.20
#